data_AF-A0A2T0WWT3-F1
#
_entry.id   AF-A0A2T0WWT3-F1
#
_cell.length_a   1.000
_cell.length_b   1.000
_cell.length_c   1.000
_cell.angle_alpha   90.00
_cell.angle_beta   90.00
_cell.angle_gamma   90.00
#
_symmetry.space_group_name_H-M   'P 1'
#
loop_
_entity.id
_entity.type
_entity.pdbx_description
1 polymer ?
#
loop_
_entity_poly.entity_id
_entity_poly.type
_entity_poly.pdbx_seq_one_letter_code
_entity_poly.pdbx_strand_id
1 'polypeptide(L)' 'MMGGLLAITVVIVLRFPDPTPLLPEDLSLPEGVRVAAVTQGKGWFAITTEDQRILIFDAISGALVQDIKVTLPNSGAN' A
#
# COMPACT_ATOMS: atom_id res chain seq x y z
N MET A 1 -33.03 -0.65 -25.57
CA MET A 1 -32.79 0.18 -24.37
C MET A 1 -32.35 -0.60 -23.12
N MET A 2 -32.07 -1.91 -23.20
CA MET A 2 -31.59 -2.70 -22.04
C MET A 2 -30.07 -2.89 -22.00
N GLY A 3 -29.37 -2.78 -23.14
CA GLY A 3 -27.92 -2.95 -23.20
C GLY A 3 -27.14 -1.88 -22.44
N GLY A 4 -27.65 -0.64 -22.41
CA GLY A 4 -27.01 0.46 -21.67
C GLY A 4 -27.01 0.23 -20.16
N LEU A 5 -28.13 -0.27 -19.62
CA LEU A 5 -28.23 -0.61 -18.21
C LEU A 5 -27.28 -1.77 -17.85
N LEU A 6 -27.25 -2.83 -18.66
CA LEU A 6 -26.32 -3.95 -18.48
C LEU A 6 -24.85 -3.51 -18.54
N ALA A 7 -24.51 -2.60 -19.46
CA ALA A 7 -23.17 -2.05 -19.57
C ALA A 7 -22.76 -1.29 -18.29
N ILE A 8 -23.65 -0.47 -17.74
CA ILE A 8 -23.38 0.28 -16.49
C ILE A 8 -23.20 -0.68 -15.31
N THR A 9 -24.05 -1.71 -15.20
CA THR A 9 -23.96 -2.72 -14.14
C THR A 9 -22.63 -3.47 -14.18
N VAL A 10 -22.15 -3.87 -15.37
CA VAL A 10 -20.84 -4.53 -15.53
C VAL A 10 -19.70 -3.60 -15.15
N VAL A 11 -19.76 -2.33 -15.56
CA VAL A 11 -18.76 -1.33 -15.21
C VAL A 11 -18.69 -1.14 -13.70
N ILE A 12 -19.82 -1.10 -13.00
CA ILE A 12 -19.86 -0.93 -11.54
C ILE A 12 -19.34 -2.17 -10.80
N VAL A 13 -19.68 -3.38 -11.25
CA VAL A 13 -19.25 -4.63 -10.58
C VAL A 13 -17.75 -4.91 -10.76
N LEU A 14 -17.17 -4.54 -11.90
CA LEU A 14 -15.73 -4.68 -12.15
C LEU A 14 -14.89 -3.54 -11.58
N ARG A 15 -15.51 -2.38 -11.37
CA ARG A 15 -14.84 -1.24 -10.76
C ARG A 15 -14.95 -1.43 -9.26
N PHE A 16 -13.88 -1.90 -8.64
CA PHE A 16 -13.67 -1.74 -7.20
C PHE A 16 -13.29 -0.27 -6.94
N PRO A 17 -14.19 0.62 -6.48
CA PRO A 17 -13.74 1.70 -5.65
C PRO A 17 -13.44 1.07 -4.29
N ASP A 18 -12.24 0.52 -4.10
CA ASP A 18 -11.77 0.41 -2.74
C ASP A 18 -11.58 1.85 -2.27
N PRO A 19 -12.36 2.34 -1.29
CA PRO A 19 -12.05 3.63 -0.69
C PRO A 19 -10.63 3.49 -0.17
N THR A 20 -9.71 4.25 -0.78
CA THR A 20 -8.34 4.40 -0.33
C THR A 20 -8.41 4.74 1.16
N PRO A 21 -8.06 3.84 2.12
CA PRO A 21 -7.92 4.30 3.49
C PRO A 21 -7.00 5.52 3.49
N LEU A 22 -7.44 6.63 4.08
CA LEU A 22 -6.60 7.81 4.16
C LEU A 22 -5.40 7.43 5.03
N LEU A 23 -4.20 7.78 4.57
CA LEU A 23 -3.00 7.60 5.38
C LEU A 23 -3.22 8.39 6.69
N PRO A 24 -3.07 7.77 7.87
CA PRO A 24 -3.25 8.48 9.14
C PRO A 24 -2.34 9.70 9.18
N GLU A 25 -2.89 10.83 9.62
CA GLU A 25 -2.12 12.07 9.80
C GLU A 25 -0.97 11.91 10.81
N ASP A 26 -1.10 10.96 11.75
CA ASP A 26 -0.13 10.65 12.80
C ASP A 26 0.55 9.28 12.63
N LEU A 27 1.04 8.97 11.42
CA LEU A 27 1.84 7.75 11.25
C LEU A 27 3.26 7.93 11.82
N SER A 28 3.45 7.47 13.06
CA SER A 28 4.75 7.52 13.75
C SER A 28 5.72 6.50 13.16
N LEU A 29 6.74 6.98 12.47
CA LEU A 29 7.87 6.16 12.05
C LEU A 29 8.83 5.90 13.23
N PRO A 30 9.48 4.73 13.28
CA PRO A 30 10.56 4.50 14.24
C PRO A 30 11.66 5.58 14.09
N GLU A 31 12.27 6.00 15.20
CA GLU A 31 13.28 7.06 15.17
C GLU A 31 14.41 6.77 14.18
N GLY A 32 14.72 7.75 13.34
CA GLY A 32 15.80 7.67 12.36
C GLY A 32 15.46 6.97 11.04
N VAL A 33 14.23 6.48 10.86
CA VAL A 33 13.78 5.84 9.62
C VAL A 33 13.32 6.90 8.61
N ARG A 34 14.02 7.01 7.47
CA ARG A 34 13.56 7.82 6.33
C ARG A 34 12.70 6.98 5.40
N VAL A 35 11.54 7.52 5.08
CA VAL A 35 10.61 6.94 4.11
C VAL A 35 11.17 7.13 2.71
N ALA A 36 11.37 6.02 1.99
CA ALA A 36 11.70 6.02 0.58
C ALA A 36 10.43 6.01 -0.29
N ALA A 37 9.43 5.20 0.07
CA ALA A 37 8.11 5.22 -0.58
C ALA A 37 7.01 4.65 0.32
N VAL A 38 5.75 4.95 -0.04
CA VAL A 38 4.55 4.42 0.62
C VAL A 38 3.68 3.76 -0.44
N THR A 39 3.30 2.51 -0.19
CA THR A 39 2.33 1.75 -0.99
C THR A 39 1.12 1.45 -0.14
N GLN A 40 -0.04 1.43 -0.76
CA GLN A 40 -1.30 1.16 -0.08
C GLN A 40 -2.01 -0.02 -0.71
N GLY A 41 -2.48 -0.93 0.13
CA GLY A 41 -3.36 -2.03 -0.27
C GLY A 41 -4.69 -1.99 0.47
N LYS A 42 -5.52 -3.01 0.22
CA LYS A 42 -6.82 -3.14 0.89
C LYS A 42 -6.60 -3.45 2.37
N GLY A 43 -6.77 -2.45 3.23
CA GLY A 43 -6.67 -2.61 4.68
C GLY A 43 -5.24 -2.56 5.24
N TRP A 44 -4.24 -2.18 4.44
CA TRP A 44 -2.86 -2.07 4.90
C TRP A 44 -2.08 -1.01 4.12
N PHE A 45 -0.99 -0.53 4.71
CA PHE A 45 -0.01 0.34 4.07
C PHE A 45 1.38 -0.24 4.25
N ALA A 46 2.18 -0.29 3.19
CA ALA A 46 3.59 -0.63 3.25
C ALA A 46 4.42 0.62 3.09
N ILE A 47 5.45 0.75 3.92
CA ILE A 47 6.40 1.84 3.88
C ILE A 47 7.77 1.23 3.61
N THR A 48 8.33 1.58 2.47
CA THR A 48 9.72 1.26 2.14
C THR A 48 10.60 2.32 2.76
N THR A 49 11.67 1.88 3.39
CA THR A 49 12.62 2.73 4.08
C THR A 49 13.95 2.77 3.33
N GLU A 50 14.72 3.85 3.48
CA GLU A 50 16.04 3.99 2.82
C GLU A 50 17.07 2.94 3.30
N ASP A 51 16.85 2.36 4.47
CA ASP A 51 17.70 1.32 5.06
C ASP A 51 17.29 -0.10 4.66
N GLN A 52 16.61 -0.24 3.52
CA GLN A 52 16.23 -1.52 2.90
C GLN A 52 15.28 -2.36 3.76
N ARG A 53 14.22 -1.74 4.29
CA ARG A 53 13.13 -2.45 4.94
C ARG A 53 11.79 -2.08 4.32
N ILE A 54 10.84 -3.00 4.43
CA ILE A 54 9.43 -2.80 4.13
C ILE A 54 8.66 -3.01 5.42
N LEU A 55 8.10 -1.93 5.94
CA LEU A 55 7.26 -1.94 7.12
C LEU A 55 5.80 -1.99 6.68
N ILE A 56 5.10 -3.07 7.02
CA ILE A 56 3.66 -3.23 6.72
C ILE A 56 2.88 -2.84 7.96
N PHE A 57 1.98 -1.88 7.81
CA PHE A 57 1.08 -1.39 8.84
C PHE A 57 -0.36 -1.77 8.51
N ASP A 58 -1.12 -2.12 9.53
CA ASP A 58 -2.56 -2.28 9.44
C ASP A 58 -3.21 -0.90 9.28
N ALA A 59 -4.09 -0.74 8.31
CA ALA A 59 -4.68 0.55 7.97
C ALA A 59 -5.70 1.07 9.00
N ILE A 60 -6.20 0.19 9.88
CA ILE A 60 -7.26 0.53 10.84
C ILE A 60 -6.64 0.90 12.18
N SER A 61 -5.70 0.10 12.65
CA SER A 61 -5.04 0.25 13.94
C SER A 61 -3.75 1.07 13.88
N GLY A 62 -3.15 1.22 12.68
CA GLY A 62 -1.82 1.81 12.53
C GLY A 62 -0.69 0.94 13.11
N ALA A 63 -1.00 -0.29 13.53
CA ALA A 63 -0.02 -1.18 14.13
C ALA A 63 0.93 -1.77 13.07
N LEU A 64 2.21 -1.91 13.42
CA LEU A 64 3.16 -2.64 12.60
C LEU A 64 2.81 -4.12 12.59
N VAL A 65 2.42 -4.62 11.42
CA VAL A 65 2.09 -6.03 11.17
C VAL A 65 3.35 -6.80 10.80
N GLN A 66 4.22 -6.21 9.98
CA GLN A 66 5.39 -6.91 9.46
C GLN A 66 6.58 -5.97 9.24
N ASP A 67 7.76 -6.44 9.60
CA ASP A 67 9.05 -5.84 9.22
C ASP A 67 9.77 -6.83 8.29
N ILE A 68 9.95 -6.45 7.03
CA ILE A 68 10.62 -7.25 6.02
C ILE A 68 11.93 -6.57 5.63
N LYS A 69 13.05 -7.23 5.90
CA LYS A 69 14.35 -6.79 5.38
C LYS A 69 14.46 -7.13 3.89
N VAL A 70 14.76 -6.12 3.07
CA VAL A 70 14.99 -6.28 1.64
C VAL A 70 16.48 -6.51 1.42
N THR A 71 16.79 -7.55 0.64
CA THR A 71 18.14 -7.77 0.11
C THR A 71 18.01 -7.69 -1.40
N LEU A 72 18.49 -6.60 -1.99
CA LEU A 72 18.54 -6.48 -3.44
C LEU A 72 19.70 -7.34 -3.97
N PRO A 73 19.50 -8.13 -5.04
CA PRO A 73 20.64 -8.71 -5.74
C PRO A 73 21.53 -7.56 -6.21
N ASN A 74 22.85 -7.73 -6.07
CA ASN A 74 23.82 -6.74 -6.51
C ASN A 74 23.54 -6.37 -7.97
N SER A 75 23.01 -5.17 -8.21
CA SER A 75 22.84 -4.62 -9.56
C SER A 75 24.20 -4.19 -10.08
N GLY A 76 25.04 -5.17 -10.36
CA GLY A 76 26.41 -5.01 -10.83
C GLY A 76 26.85 -6.27 -11.54
N ALA A 77 26.30 -6.52 -12.73
CA ALA A 77 26.88 -7.33 -13.80
C ALA A 77 25.89 -7.45 -14.98
N ASN A 78 25.91 -6.47 -15.88
CA ASN A 78 26.07 -6.69 -17.33
C ASN A 78 26.28 -5.35 -18.03
#